data_AF-A0Z032-F1
#
_entry.id   AF-A0Z032-F1
#
_cell.length_a   1.000
_cell.length_b   1.000
_cell.length_c   1.000
_cell.angle_alpha   90.00
_cell.angle_beta   90.00
_cell.angle_gamma   90.00
#
_symmetry.space_group_name_H-M   'P 1'
#
loop_
_entity.id
_entity.type
_entity.pdbx_description
1 polymer ?
#
loop_
_entity_poly.entity_id
_entity_poly.type
_entity_poly.pdbx_seq_one_letter_code
_entity_poly.pdbx_strand_id
1 'polypeptide(L)'
;MQSEIKHFERHPYLWKIHSAFLAADFWLINKGTKEQLGKPIREYKKGCFGMLAPKYLDPKYSYYLCEFIWQSGLWQTYSCGAITWQHLRISDVRNVFEPGSYLLTSEGNAVLIAPVKLQVSTASLA
;
A
#
# COMPACT_ATOMS: atom_id res chain seq x y z
N MET A 1 20.30 -16.33 -13.39
CA MET A 1 19.35 -15.55 -14.23
C MET A 1 17.87 -15.89 -13.98
N GLN A 2 17.50 -17.15 -13.68
CA GLN A 2 16.10 -17.51 -13.34
C GLN A 2 15.64 -17.13 -11.91
N SER A 3 16.57 -16.79 -11.01
CA SER A 3 16.25 -16.43 -9.62
C SER A 3 15.74 -15.00 -9.43
N GLU A 4 16.17 -14.05 -10.27
CA GLU A 4 15.74 -12.64 -10.22
C GLU A 4 14.31 -12.45 -10.74
N ILE A 5 13.87 -13.30 -11.67
CA ILE A 5 12.54 -13.21 -12.30
C ILE A 5 11.41 -13.51 -11.30
N LYS A 6 11.66 -14.34 -10.29
CA LYS A 6 10.64 -14.70 -9.27
C LYS A 6 10.26 -13.56 -8.33
N HIS A 7 11.12 -12.56 -8.14
CA HIS A 7 10.83 -11.45 -7.22
C HIS A 7 9.77 -10.48 -7.75
N PHE A 8 9.65 -10.38 -9.07
CA PHE A 8 8.77 -9.41 -9.75
C PHE A 8 7.41 -9.99 -10.16
N GLU A 9 7.16 -11.27 -9.90
CA GLU A 9 5.87 -11.88 -10.21
C GLU A 9 4.76 -11.24 -9.37
N ARG A 10 3.74 -10.66 -10.01
CA ARG A 10 2.61 -10.06 -9.31
C ARG A 10 1.74 -11.14 -8.67
N HIS A 11 1.41 -10.97 -7.40
CA HIS A 11 0.36 -11.80 -6.80
C HIS A 11 -0.98 -11.46 -7.46
N PRO A 12 -1.89 -12.42 -7.68
CA PRO A 12 -3.20 -12.16 -8.29
C PRO A 12 -3.99 -11.04 -7.60
N TYR A 13 -3.95 -11.01 -6.26
CA TYR A 13 -4.82 -10.15 -5.43
C TYR A 13 -4.10 -9.32 -4.36
N LEU A 14 -2.81 -9.56 -4.12
CA LEU A 14 -2.11 -8.97 -2.97
C LEU A 14 -1.06 -7.98 -3.44
N TRP A 15 -0.94 -6.89 -2.71
CA TRP A 15 0.08 -5.89 -2.91
C TRP A 15 1.44 -6.45 -2.49
N LYS A 16 2.49 -6.16 -3.26
CA LYS A 16 3.87 -6.38 -2.81
C LYS A 16 4.50 -5.03 -2.46
N ILE A 17 4.98 -4.92 -1.21
CA ILE A 17 5.46 -3.67 -0.63
C ILE A 17 6.86 -3.90 -0.05
N HIS A 18 7.85 -3.17 -0.58
CA HIS A 18 9.26 -3.30 -0.22
C HIS A 18 9.93 -1.93 -0.11
N SER A 19 10.92 -1.80 0.77
CA SER A 19 11.82 -0.64 0.79
C SER A 19 12.77 -0.69 -0.41
N ALA A 20 12.92 0.44 -1.14
CA ALA A 20 13.87 0.56 -2.25
C ALA A 20 13.72 -0.53 -3.33
N PHE A 21 12.52 -0.65 -3.89
CA PHE A 21 12.19 -1.64 -4.92
C PHE A 21 12.17 -0.99 -6.31
N LEU A 22 13.09 -1.39 -7.20
CA LEU A 22 13.26 -0.78 -8.53
C LEU A 22 12.14 -1.15 -9.50
N ALA A 23 11.54 -2.32 -9.38
CA ALA A 23 10.43 -2.75 -10.23
C ALA A 23 9.05 -2.37 -9.67
N ALA A 24 9.00 -1.42 -8.74
CA ALA A 24 7.74 -0.87 -8.26
C ALA A 24 7.02 -0.17 -9.41
N ASP A 25 5.69 -0.20 -9.38
CA ASP A 25 4.88 0.62 -10.29
C ASP A 25 4.98 2.11 -9.93
N PHE A 26 5.06 2.38 -8.64
CA PHE A 26 5.23 3.71 -8.06
C PHE A 26 5.76 3.58 -6.63
N TRP A 27 6.05 4.72 -5.99
CA TRP A 27 6.62 4.74 -4.65
C TRP A 27 5.80 5.61 -3.71
N LEU A 28 5.77 5.27 -2.41
CA LEU A 28 5.21 6.10 -1.35
C LEU A 28 6.33 6.80 -0.57
N ILE A 29 6.16 8.09 -0.32
CA ILE A 29 7.08 8.85 0.52
C ILE A 29 7.02 8.31 1.95
N ASN A 30 8.13 7.76 2.43
CA ASN A 30 8.25 7.26 3.80
C ASN A 30 8.72 8.35 4.77
N LYS A 31 9.65 9.22 4.36
CA LYS A 31 10.29 10.20 5.26
C LYS A 31 10.05 11.62 4.76
N GLY A 32 9.69 12.52 5.66
CA GLY A 32 9.49 13.93 5.36
C GLY A 32 8.66 14.65 6.41
N THR A 33 7.99 15.71 5.96
CA THR A 33 6.95 16.38 6.76
C THR A 33 5.74 15.47 6.92
N LYS A 34 4.94 15.70 7.97
CA LYS A 34 3.77 14.89 8.30
C LYS A 34 2.78 14.80 7.12
N GLU A 35 2.64 15.89 6.38
CA GLU A 35 1.73 16.04 5.24
C GLU A 35 2.24 15.32 3.99
N GLN A 36 3.55 15.06 3.90
CA GLN A 36 4.15 14.35 2.75
C GLN A 36 4.11 12.83 2.91
N LEU A 37 3.91 12.32 4.13
CA LEU A 37 3.96 10.89 4.41
C LEU A 37 2.89 10.12 3.63
N GLY A 38 3.31 9.04 3.00
CA GLY A 38 2.44 8.16 2.21
C GLY A 38 1.97 8.74 0.88
N LYS A 39 2.40 9.95 0.50
CA LYS A 39 2.10 10.51 -0.82
C LYS A 39 2.73 9.63 -1.91
N PRO A 40 1.96 9.22 -2.94
CA PRO A 40 2.52 8.43 -4.03
C PRO A 40 3.26 9.33 -5.04
N ILE A 41 4.40 8.84 -5.51
CA ILE A 41 5.27 9.50 -6.51
C ILE A 41 5.64 8.50 -7.61
N ARG A 42 5.76 9.02 -8.83
CA ARG A 42 6.12 8.21 -10.02
C ARG A 42 7.62 8.09 -10.26
N GLU A 43 8.40 8.93 -9.60
CA GLU A 43 9.86 8.92 -9.69
C GLU A 43 10.43 8.40 -8.38
N TYR A 44 11.37 7.47 -8.47
CA TYR A 44 12.01 6.92 -7.28
C TYR A 44 12.79 8.01 -6.53
N LYS A 45 12.54 8.10 -5.23
CA LYS A 45 13.35 8.88 -4.29
C LYS A 45 13.89 7.97 -3.19
N LYS A 46 15.17 8.13 -2.85
CA LYS A 46 15.84 7.32 -1.83
C LYS A 46 15.03 7.30 -0.53
N GLY A 47 14.78 6.10 -0.02
CA GLY A 47 14.06 5.88 1.23
C GLY A 47 12.54 5.74 1.09
N CYS A 48 11.96 5.82 -0.11
CA CYS A 48 10.54 5.53 -0.34
C CYS A 48 10.23 4.02 -0.31
N PHE A 49 8.96 3.70 -0.11
CA PHE A 49 8.45 2.33 -0.24
C PHE A 49 7.97 2.10 -1.66
N GLY A 50 8.46 1.07 -2.33
CA GLY A 50 7.97 0.67 -3.63
C GLY A 50 6.68 -0.14 -3.50
N MET A 51 5.70 0.22 -4.32
CA MET A 51 4.40 -0.42 -4.42
C MET A 51 4.33 -1.18 -5.74
N LEU A 52 4.01 -2.47 -5.67
CA LEU A 52 3.67 -3.25 -6.85
C LEU A 52 2.22 -3.71 -6.73
N ALA A 53 1.41 -3.25 -7.68
CA ALA A 53 0.00 -3.54 -7.72
C ALA A 53 -0.26 -5.04 -8.01
N PRO A 54 -1.35 -5.61 -7.47
CA PRO A 54 -1.81 -6.94 -7.84
C PRO A 54 -2.00 -7.11 -9.36
N LYS A 55 -1.92 -8.35 -9.87
CA LYS A 55 -2.00 -8.64 -11.30
C LYS A 55 -3.29 -8.12 -11.96
N TYR A 56 -4.41 -8.16 -11.26
CA TYR A 56 -5.72 -7.76 -11.78
C TYR A 56 -6.11 -6.31 -11.46
N LEU A 57 -5.20 -5.54 -10.85
CA LEU A 57 -5.42 -4.13 -10.58
C LEU A 57 -4.54 -3.30 -11.51
N ASP A 58 -5.13 -2.35 -12.23
CA ASP A 58 -4.37 -1.46 -13.10
C ASP A 58 -3.40 -0.59 -12.27
N PRO A 59 -2.10 -0.55 -12.60
CA PRO A 59 -1.12 0.24 -11.84
C PRO A 59 -1.42 1.75 -11.77
N LYS A 60 -2.06 2.34 -12.79
CA LYS A 60 -2.44 3.76 -12.75
C LYS A 60 -3.60 3.96 -11.78
N TYR A 61 -4.61 3.09 -11.83
CA TYR A 61 -5.68 3.09 -10.84
C TYR A 61 -5.13 2.93 -9.42
N SER A 62 -4.20 1.99 -9.21
CA SER A 62 -3.50 1.78 -7.94
C SER A 62 -2.79 3.04 -7.42
N TYR A 63 -2.17 3.81 -8.30
CA TYR A 63 -1.57 5.10 -7.94
C TYR A 63 -2.61 6.09 -7.40
N TYR A 64 -3.73 6.25 -8.11
CA TYR A 64 -4.82 7.14 -7.69
C TYR A 64 -5.52 6.68 -6.41
N LEU A 65 -5.63 5.36 -6.18
CA LEU A 65 -6.12 4.82 -4.91
C LEU A 65 -5.20 5.24 -3.75
N CYS A 66 -3.88 5.17 -3.93
CA CYS A 66 -2.94 5.66 -2.92
C CYS A 66 -2.98 7.19 -2.75
N GLU A 67 -3.26 7.95 -3.82
CA GLU A 67 -3.49 9.41 -3.71
C GLU A 67 -4.73 9.71 -2.87
N PHE A 68 -5.83 8.98 -3.10
CA PHE A 68 -7.04 9.10 -2.29
C PHE A 68 -6.79 8.80 -0.81
N ILE A 69 -6.08 7.72 -0.49
CA ILE A 69 -5.72 7.37 0.91
C ILE A 69 -4.83 8.46 1.53
N TRP A 70 -3.91 9.05 0.76
CA TRP A 70 -3.09 10.15 1.24
C TRP A 70 -3.92 11.41 1.52
N GLN A 71 -4.82 11.77 0.61
CA GLN A 71 -5.73 12.91 0.76
C GLN A 71 -6.71 12.74 1.92
N SER A 72 -7.09 11.51 2.26
CA SER A 72 -7.98 11.23 3.39
C SER A 72 -7.34 11.49 4.76
N GLY A 73 -6.04 11.77 4.81
CA GLY A 73 -5.36 12.02 6.08
C GLY A 73 -4.97 10.74 6.85
N LEU A 74 -5.04 9.56 6.23
CA LEU A 74 -4.82 8.30 6.94
C LEU A 74 -3.38 8.20 7.49
N TRP A 75 -2.38 8.53 6.67
CA TRP A 75 -0.96 8.35 7.00
C TRP A 75 -0.47 9.24 8.15
N GLN A 76 -1.16 10.36 8.39
CA GLN A 76 -0.91 11.28 9.49
C GLN A 76 -1.17 10.64 10.86
N THR A 77 -1.95 9.55 10.92
CA THR A 77 -2.21 8.80 12.15
C THR A 77 -1.11 7.76 12.45
N TYR A 78 -0.39 7.31 11.41
CA TYR A 78 0.72 6.36 11.50
C TYR A 78 2.09 7.05 11.59
N SER A 79 2.13 8.39 11.56
CA SER A 79 3.36 9.15 11.55
C SER A 79 4.16 8.98 12.85
N CYS A 80 5.41 8.56 12.75
CA CYS A 80 6.33 8.41 13.87
C CYS A 80 7.49 9.41 13.78
N GLY A 81 7.99 9.92 14.91
CA GLY A 81 9.23 10.73 14.96
C GLY A 81 9.05 12.11 15.58
N ALA A 82 10.09 12.95 15.45
CA ALA A 82 10.12 14.30 16.01
C ALA A 82 9.41 15.30 15.07
N ILE A 83 8.99 16.44 15.62
CA ILE A 83 8.02 17.40 15.04
C ILE A 83 8.32 17.72 13.55
N THR A 84 9.59 17.90 13.17
CA THR A 84 10.00 18.26 11.80
C THR A 84 10.40 17.08 10.90
N TRP A 85 10.73 15.92 11.48
CA TRP A 85 11.22 14.76 10.74
C TRP A 85 10.46 13.51 11.16
N GLN A 86 9.46 13.17 10.35
CA GLN A 86 8.58 12.04 10.58
C GLN A 86 8.81 10.95 9.54
N HIS A 87 8.40 9.74 9.90
CA HIS A 87 8.51 8.57 9.05
C HIS A 87 7.35 7.60 9.24
N LEU A 88 7.16 6.72 8.25
CA LEU A 88 6.24 5.58 8.31
C LEU A 88 7.03 4.28 8.54
N ARG A 89 6.46 3.33 9.27
CA ARG A 89 7.04 1.97 9.32
C ARG A 89 6.47 1.16 8.18
N ILE A 90 7.30 0.31 7.59
CA ILE A 90 6.85 -0.57 6.50
C ILE A 90 5.77 -1.56 6.97
N SER A 91 5.77 -1.94 8.25
CA SER A 91 4.72 -2.75 8.86
C SER A 91 3.36 -2.05 8.77
N ASP A 92 3.31 -0.76 9.09
CA ASP A 92 2.08 0.01 9.12
C ASP A 92 1.49 0.14 7.73
N VAL A 93 2.35 0.40 6.74
CA VAL A 93 1.94 0.44 5.32
C VAL A 93 1.41 -0.93 4.89
N ARG A 94 2.07 -2.04 5.25
CA ARG A 94 1.60 -3.38 4.91
C ARG A 94 0.22 -3.68 5.50
N ASN A 95 0.00 -3.33 6.77
CA ASN A 95 -1.26 -3.55 7.48
C ASN A 95 -2.44 -2.82 6.78
N VAL A 96 -2.22 -1.61 6.27
CA VAL A 96 -3.25 -0.86 5.52
C VAL A 96 -3.69 -1.59 4.25
N PHE A 97 -2.81 -2.36 3.62
CA PHE A 97 -3.10 -3.14 2.41
C PHE A 97 -3.34 -4.63 2.68
N GLU A 98 -3.47 -5.04 3.94
CA GLU A 98 -3.85 -6.41 4.27
C GLU A 98 -5.30 -6.72 3.84
N PRO A 99 -5.59 -7.96 3.44
CA PRO A 99 -6.94 -8.36 3.05
C PRO A 99 -8.01 -8.01 4.09
N GLY A 100 -9.07 -7.32 3.66
CA GLY A 100 -10.16 -6.87 4.54
C GLY A 100 -9.93 -5.51 5.18
N SER A 101 -8.79 -4.86 4.96
CA SER A 101 -8.57 -3.48 5.41
C SER A 101 -9.48 -2.49 4.69
N TYR A 102 -10.00 -1.53 5.45
CA TYR A 102 -10.91 -0.49 4.98
C TYR A 102 -10.56 0.88 5.58
N LEU A 103 -10.91 1.94 4.85
CA LEU A 103 -10.91 3.32 5.33
C LEU A 103 -12.35 3.71 5.70
N LEU A 104 -12.54 4.35 6.85
CA LEU A 104 -13.79 5.04 7.15
C LEU A 104 -13.70 6.50 6.68
N THR A 105 -14.64 6.94 5.85
CA THR A 105 -14.75 8.35 5.46
C THR A 105 -15.42 9.16 6.58
N SER A 106 -15.28 10.48 6.52
CA SER A 106 -15.98 11.41 7.42
C SER A 106 -17.50 11.31 7.35
N GLU A 107 -18.04 10.78 6.25
CA GLU A 107 -19.46 10.54 6.02
C GLU A 107 -19.94 9.21 6.60
N GLY A 108 -19.05 8.41 7.18
CA GLY A 108 -19.36 7.08 7.73
C GLY A 108 -19.32 5.94 6.71
N ASN A 109 -18.86 6.20 5.48
CA ASN A 109 -18.72 5.16 4.45
C ASN A 109 -17.45 4.34 4.66
N ALA A 110 -17.53 3.01 4.49
CA ALA A 110 -16.37 2.13 4.49
C ALA A 110 -15.86 1.92 3.06
N VAL A 111 -14.63 2.37 2.77
CA VAL A 111 -13.96 2.15 1.49
C VAL A 111 -12.97 1.00 1.64
N LEU A 112 -13.21 -0.11 0.95
CA LEU A 112 -12.32 -1.26 0.97
C LEU A 112 -11.00 -0.92 0.27
N ILE A 113 -9.87 -1.10 0.96
CA ILE A 113 -8.53 -0.81 0.44
C ILE A 113 -7.91 -2.05 -0.22
N ALA A 114 -8.22 -3.23 0.31
CA ALA A 114 -7.67 -4.50 -0.12
C ALA A 114 -8.76 -5.58 -0.16
N PRO A 115 -8.65 -6.56 -1.09
CA PRO A 115 -9.69 -7.57 -1.27
C PRO A 115 -9.96 -8.34 0.02
N VAL A 116 -11.23 -8.67 0.25
CA VAL A 116 -11.60 -9.52 1.40
C VAL A 116 -11.12 -10.94 1.14
N LYS A 117 -10.51 -11.55 2.16
CA LYS A 117 -10.19 -12.98 2.10
C LYS A 117 -11.50 -13.77 2.15
N LEU A 118 -11.94 -14.29 1.01
CA LEU A 118 -13.09 -15.19 0.97
C LEU A 118 -12.70 -16.48 1.72
N GLN A 119 -13.33 -16.72 2.88
CA GLN A 119 -13.33 -18.05 3.44
C GLN A 119 -14.25 -18.89 2.56
N VAL A 120 -13.66 -19.75 1.74
CA VAL A 120 -14.42 -20.83 1.11
C VAL A 120 -14.88 -21.71 2.26
N SER A 121 -16.15 -21.57 2.66
CA SER A 121 -16.79 -22.56 3.51
C SER A 121 -16.76 -23.86 2.74
N THR A 122 -15.79 -24.73 3.05
CA THR A 122 -15.89 -26.13 2.70
C THR A 122 -16.99 -26.69 3.59
N ALA A 123 -18.24 -26.45 3.22
CA ALA A 123 -19.34 -27.27 3.69
C ALA A 123 -19.00 -28.68 3.21
N SER A 124 -18.37 -29.45 4.08
CA SER A 124 -18.21 -30.88 3.91
C SER A 124 -19.62 -31.44 3.73
N LEU A 125 -19.96 -31.81 2.51
CA LEU A 125 -21.11 -32.68 2.25
C LEU A 125 -20.78 -34.02 2.93
N ALA A 126 -21.27 -34.16 4.16
CA ALA A 126 -21.36 -35.42 4.87
C ALA A 126 -22.65 -36.14 4.47
#